data_AF-A0A376TX64-F1
#
_entry.id   AF-A0A376TX64-F1
#
_cell.length_a   1.000
_cell.length_b   1.000
_cell.length_c   1.000
_cell.angle_alpha   90.00
_cell.angle_beta   90.00
_cell.angle_gamma   90.00
#
_symmetry.space_group_name_H-M   'P 1'
#
loop_
_entity.id
_entity.type
_entity.pdbx_description
1 polymer ?
#
loop_
_entity_poly.entity_id
_entity_poly.type
_entity_poly.pdbx_seq_one_letter_code
_entity_poly.pdbx_strand_id
1 'polypeptide(L)' 'MQARVKWVEGLIFLGESASGHQILMDGNSGDKAPSPMEMVLMAAGGCSAIDVVSILQKGVRMWSIVK' A
#
# COMPACT_ATOMS: atom_id res chain seq x y z
N MET A 1 -10.35 -11.87 0.32
CA MET A 1 -9.12 -11.12 0.66
C MET A 1 -8.44 -11.89 1.78
N GLN A 2 -7.21 -12.36 1.56
CA GLN A 2 -6.49 -13.16 2.55
C GLN A 2 -5.09 -12.55 2.74
N ALA A 3 -4.67 -12.42 3.98
CA ALA A 3 -3.33 -11.98 4.34
C ALA A 3 -2.88 -12.79 5.54
N ARG A 4 -1.58 -13.05 5.63
CA ARG A 4 -0.97 -13.69 6.80
C ARG A 4 0.01 -12.71 7.42
N VAL A 5 0.03 -12.69 8.75
CA VAL A 5 1.03 -11.94 9.51
C VAL A 5 1.80 -12.96 10.33
N LYS A 6 3.12 -12.96 10.18
CA LYS A 6 4.02 -13.85 10.89
C LYS A 6 4.95 -13.01 11.75
N TRP A 7 5.04 -13.33 13.03
CA TRP A 7 6.06 -12.77 13.92
C TRP A 7 7.44 -13.33 13.55
N VAL A 8 8.45 -12.46 13.50
CA VAL A 8 9.84 -12.83 13.16
C VAL A 8 10.71 -12.81 14.41
N GLU A 9 10.90 -11.62 14.97
CA GLU A 9 11.68 -11.39 16.19
C GLU A 9 11.29 -10.04 16.81
N GLY A 10 11.47 -9.86 18.12
CA GLY A 10 11.15 -8.59 18.79
C GLY A 10 9.74 -8.10 18.47
N LEU A 11 9.63 -6.85 17.98
CA LEU A 11 8.39 -6.25 17.47
C LEU A 11 8.33 -6.21 15.94
N ILE A 12 9.06 -7.11 15.26
CA ILE A 12 9.12 -7.20 13.81
C ILE A 12 8.16 -8.28 13.31
N PHE A 13 7.36 -7.91 12.32
CA PHE A 13 6.35 -8.77 11.71
C PHE A 13 6.53 -8.80 10.19
N LEU A 14 6.35 -9.99 9.59
CA LEU A 14 6.28 -10.19 8.16
C LEU A 14 4.81 -10.34 7.75
N GLY A 15 4.31 -9.42 6.93
CA GLY A 15 3.01 -9.52 6.28
C GLY A 15 3.15 -10.17 4.90
N GLU A 16 2.33 -11.17 4.59
CA GLU A 16 2.23 -11.79 3.28
C GLU A 16 0.83 -11.57 2.70
N SER A 17 0.77 -10.93 1.53
CA SER A 17 -0.47 -10.70 0.80
C SER A 17 -0.94 -11.95 0.05
N ALA A 18 -2.22 -12.05 -0.28
CA ALA A 18 -2.75 -13.12 -1.14
C ALA A 18 -2.06 -13.21 -2.52
N SER A 19 -1.43 -12.12 -2.98
CA SER A 19 -0.68 -12.08 -4.24
C SER A 19 0.74 -12.65 -4.13
N GLY A 20 1.17 -13.10 -2.94
CA GLY A 20 2.50 -13.66 -2.67
C GLY A 20 3.56 -12.61 -2.32
N HIS A 21 3.23 -11.31 -2.37
CA HIS A 21 4.15 -10.25 -1.95
C HIS A 21 4.27 -10.19 -0.43
N GLN A 22 5.49 -9.97 0.04
CA GLN A 22 5.83 -9.88 1.45
C GLN A 22 6.29 -8.46 1.82
N ILE A 23 5.94 -8.03 3.02
CA ILE A 23 6.33 -6.75 3.60
C ILE A 23 6.79 -6.95 5.05
N LEU A 24 7.80 -6.20 5.47
CA LEU A 24 8.21 -6.13 6.87
C LEU A 24 7.54 -4.94 7.55
N MET A 25 7.18 -5.10 8.82
CA MET A 25 6.64 -4.04 9.67
C MET A 25 7.35 -4.07 11.02
N ASP A 26 7.67 -2.89 11.56
CA ASP A 26 8.36 -2.74 12.84
C ASP A 26 7.50 -1.97 13.86
N GLY A 27 7.17 -2.61 14.98
CA GLY A 27 6.45 -1.97 16.08
C GLY A 27 7.28 -1.00 16.92
N ASN A 28 8.61 -0.97 16.76
CA ASN A 28 9.51 -0.08 17.51
C ASN A 28 9.68 1.29 16.82
N SER A 29 8.58 1.99 16.58
CA SER A 29 8.54 3.32 15.94
C SER A 29 9.21 3.39 14.55
N GLY A 30 9.23 2.29 13.81
CA GLY A 30 9.69 2.28 12.44
C GLY A 30 11.21 2.17 12.23
N ASP A 31 11.97 1.73 13.24
CA ASP A 31 13.45 1.73 13.22
C ASP A 31 14.06 0.90 12.06
N LYS A 32 13.59 -0.35 11.87
CA LYS A 32 14.13 -1.25 10.82
C LYS A 32 13.20 -1.47 9.62
N ALA A 33 11.93 -1.13 9.76
CA ALA A 33 10.92 -1.19 8.72
C ALA A 33 9.78 -0.23 9.07
N PRO A 34 8.93 0.21 8.13
CA PRO A 34 7.82 1.09 8.47
C PRO A 34 6.94 0.53 9.58
N SER A 35 6.48 1.39 10.46
CA SER A 35 5.51 1.00 11.48
C SER A 35 4.18 0.60 10.83
N PRO A 36 3.39 -0.28 11.48
CA PRO A 36 2.06 -0.62 10.99
C PRO A 36 1.19 0.61 10.72
N MET A 37 1.35 1.68 11.52
CA MET A 37 0.60 2.93 11.33
C MET A 37 1.05 3.71 10.10
N GLU A 38 2.36 3.80 9.82
CA GLU A 38 2.87 4.41 8.58
C GLU A 38 2.40 3.63 7.35
N MET A 39 2.37 2.30 7.43
CA MET A 39 1.82 1.44 6.38
C MET A 39 0.35 1.75 6.10
N VAL A 40 -0.47 1.93 7.13
CA VAL A 40 -1.88 2.34 6.98
C VAL A 40 -2.00 3.71 6.31
N LEU A 41 -1.19 4.68 6.74
CA LEU A 41 -1.18 6.03 6.16
C LEU A 41 -0.80 6.00 4.66
N MET A 42 0.26 5.26 4.32
CA MET A 42 0.68 5.07 2.92
C MET A 42 -0.39 4.33 2.10
N ALA A 43 -1.05 3.32 2.66
CA ALA A 43 -2.11 2.58 1.98
C ALA A 43 -3.31 3.48 1.66
N ALA A 44 -3.74 4.32 2.61
CA ALA A 44 -4.83 5.27 2.39
C ALA A 44 -4.48 6.31 1.31
N GLY A 45 -3.27 6.86 1.37
CA GLY A 45 -2.76 7.80 0.36
C GLY A 45 -2.66 7.15 -1.02
N GLY A 46 -2.10 5.94 -1.10
CA GLY A 46 -1.97 5.17 -2.34
C GLY A 46 -3.31 4.81 -2.97
N CYS A 47 -4.28 4.33 -2.17
CA CYS A 47 -5.62 4.02 -2.67
C CYS A 47 -6.29 5.26 -3.27
N SER A 48 -6.21 6.39 -2.58
CA SER A 48 -6.79 7.65 -3.06
C SER A 48 -6.10 8.17 -4.33
N ALA A 49 -4.76 8.09 -4.38
CA ALA A 49 -3.99 8.56 -5.53
C ALA A 49 -4.24 7.74 -6.80
N ILE A 50 -4.41 6.42 -6.66
CA ILE A 50 -4.76 5.52 -7.79
C ILE A 50 -6.05 5.98 -8.46
N ASP A 51 -7.07 6.35 -7.69
CA ASP A 51 -8.34 6.83 -8.23
C ASP A 51 -8.17 8.15 -8.99
N VAL A 52 -7.43 9.10 -8.42
CA VAL A 52 -7.14 10.40 -9.07
C VAL A 52 -6.42 10.19 -10.41
N VAL A 53 -5.36 9.37 -10.44
CA VAL A 53 -4.61 9.09 -11.66
C VAL A 53 -5.48 8.38 -12.69
N SER A 54 -6.29 7.40 -12.28
CA SER A 54 -7.23 6.67 -13.15
C SER A 54 -8.24 7.61 -13.82
N ILE A 55 -8.80 8.57 -13.06
CA ILE A 55 -9.73 9.57 -13.59
C ILE A 55 -9.04 10.50 -14.59
N LEU A 56 -7.86 11.03 -14.25
CA LEU A 56 -7.11 11.93 -15.13
C LEU A 56 -6.75 11.24 -16.45
N GLN A 57 -6.29 9.99 -16.42
CA GLN A 57 -5.95 9.23 -17.63
C GLN A 57 -7.16 8.94 -18.52
N LYS A 58 -8.35 8.72 -17.94
CA LYS A 58 -9.60 8.56 -18.70
C LYS A 58 -10.07 9.89 -19.29
N GLY A 59 -10.04 10.97 -18.50
CA GLY A 59 -10.47 12.31 -18.92
C GLY A 59 -9.59 12.89 -20.03
N VAL A 60 -8.26 12.77 -19.93
CA VAL A 60 -7.32 13.19 -20.99
C VAL A 60 -7.59 12.41 -22.29
N ARG A 61 -7.91 11.12 -22.20
CA ARG A 61 -8.24 10.29 -23.38
C ARG A 61 -9.60 10.67 -23.97
N MET A 62 -10.57 11.04 -23.13
CA MET A 62 -11.88 11.54 -23.57
C MET A 62 -11.71 12.81 -24.40
N TRP A 63 -10.89 13.77 -23.95
CA TRP A 63 -10.65 15.02 -24.68
C TRP A 63 -10.08 14.81 -26.08
N SER A 64 -9.27 13.77 -26.31
CA SER A 64 -8.78 13.41 -27.65
C SER A 64 -9.81 12.75 -28.56
N ILE A 65 -10.95 12.28 -28.02
CA ILE A 65 -12.02 11.62 -28.80
C ILE A 65 -13.16 12.59 -29.12
N VAL A 66 -13.42 13.60 -28.26
CA VAL A 66 -14.43 14.65 -28.49
C VAL A 66 -13.87 15.92 -29.15
N LYS A 67 -12.63 15.90 -29.64
CA LYS A 67 -12.02 16.96 -30.43
C LYS A 67 -11.82 16.48 -31.85
#